data_AF-W7IUF0-F1
#
_entry.id   AF-W7IUF0-F1
#
_cell.length_a   1.000
_cell.length_b   1.000
_cell.length_c   1.000
_cell.angle_alpha   90.00
_cell.angle_beta   90.00
_cell.angle_gamma   90.00
#
_symmetry.space_group_name_H-M   'P 1'
#
loop_
_entity.id
_entity.type
_entity.pdbx_description
1 polymer ?
#
loop_
_entity_poly.entity_id
_entity_poly.type
_entity_poly.pdbx_seq_one_letter_code
_entity_poly.pdbx_strand_id
1 'polypeptide(L)'
;MTAARALRAVLPHLPQDIVTTALLDEFPWADVLPQEDRLQFAHDFVRAFQASAELGHWSVLEQTVTEWRSTAAIHADHDLRAKLTGPLGDDFGEVPAPVDH
;
A
#
# COMPACT_ATOMS: atom_id res chain seq x y z
N MET A 1 -1.14 -13.96 21.93
CA MET A 1 0.21 -14.34 21.46
C MET A 1 0.27 -15.72 20.77
N THR A 2 -0.55 -16.71 21.13
CA THR A 2 -0.55 -18.04 20.46
C THR A 2 -1.20 -18.05 19.07
N ALA A 3 -2.32 -17.34 18.91
CA ALA A 3 -3.08 -17.34 17.66
C ALA A 3 -2.31 -16.72 16.47
N ALA A 4 -1.65 -15.57 16.67
CA ALA A 4 -0.85 -14.91 15.62
C ALA A 4 0.33 -15.78 15.16
N ARG A 5 0.99 -16.49 16.08
CA ARG A 5 2.06 -17.44 15.76
C ARG A 5 1.53 -18.67 15.01
N ALA A 6 0.37 -19.19 15.40
CA ALA A 6 -0.28 -20.29 14.67
C ALA A 6 -0.66 -19.87 13.25
N LEU A 7 -1.29 -18.70 13.08
CA LEU A 7 -1.63 -18.16 11.76
C LEU A 7 -0.38 -17.93 10.90
N ARG A 8 0.69 -17.38 11.48
CA ARG A 8 1.99 -17.22 10.81
C ARG A 8 2.55 -18.55 10.29
N ALA A 9 2.39 -19.63 11.05
CA ALA A 9 2.86 -20.95 10.66
C ALA A 9 2.03 -21.56 9.51
N VAL A 10 0.73 -21.23 9.44
CA VAL A 10 -0.17 -21.74 8.38
C VAL A 10 -0.04 -20.93 7.08
N LEU A 11 0.24 -19.63 7.18
CA LEU A 11 0.25 -18.68 6.05
C LEU A 11 1.06 -19.14 4.82
N PRO A 12 2.29 -19.71 4.94
CA PRO A 12 3.07 -20.17 3.80
C PRO A 12 2.47 -21.38 3.07
N HIS A 13 1.50 -22.06 3.69
CA HIS A 13 0.82 -23.22 3.14
C HIS A 13 -0.52 -22.87 2.48
N LEU A 14 -0.98 -21.62 2.59
CA LEU A 14 -2.19 -21.17 1.94
C LEU A 14 -1.90 -20.80 0.48
N PRO A 15 -2.80 -21.14 -0.46
CA PRO A 15 -2.73 -20.64 -1.82
C PRO A 15 -2.75 -19.11 -1.85
N GLN A 16 -1.90 -18.50 -2.68
CA GLN A 16 -1.73 -17.05 -2.74
C GLN A 16 -3.00 -16.32 -3.19
N ASP A 17 -3.78 -16.93 -4.06
CA ASP A 17 -5.09 -16.45 -4.53
C ASP A 17 -6.10 -16.37 -3.38
N ILE A 18 -6.11 -17.35 -2.48
CA ILE A 18 -6.97 -17.33 -1.29
C ILE A 18 -6.57 -16.20 -0.34
N VAL A 19 -5.27 -16.02 -0.10
CA VAL A 19 -4.76 -14.92 0.75
C VAL A 19 -5.13 -13.57 0.14
N THR A 20 -4.89 -13.38 -1.15
CA THR A 20 -5.23 -12.14 -1.86
C THR A 20 -6.73 -11.88 -1.77
N THR A 21 -7.57 -12.87 -2.05
CA THR A 21 -9.04 -12.73 -2.01
C THR A 21 -9.52 -12.33 -0.61
N ALA A 22 -9.04 -13.03 0.43
CA ALA A 22 -9.40 -12.70 1.81
C ALA A 22 -8.97 -11.28 2.22
N LEU A 23 -7.83 -10.80 1.72
CA LEU A 23 -7.37 -9.44 1.97
C LEU A 23 -8.19 -8.39 1.22
N LEU A 24 -8.63 -8.66 -0.01
CA LEU A 24 -9.53 -7.75 -0.73
C LEU A 24 -10.91 -7.66 -0.07
N ASP A 25 -11.42 -8.78 0.45
CA ASP A 25 -12.66 -8.82 1.23
C ASP A 25 -12.56 -7.99 2.52
N GLU A 26 -11.44 -8.09 3.25
CA GLU A 26 -11.19 -7.32 4.48
C GLU A 26 -10.90 -5.83 4.21
N PHE A 27 -10.25 -5.52 3.08
CA PHE A 27 -9.85 -4.18 2.70
C PHE A 27 -10.46 -3.77 1.35
N PRO A 28 -11.76 -3.42 1.29
CA PRO A 28 -12.44 -3.09 0.02
C PRO A 28 -11.81 -1.94 -0.77
N TRP A 29 -11.06 -1.06 -0.11
CA TRP A 29 -10.32 0.01 -0.81
C TRP A 29 -9.21 -0.54 -1.72
N ALA A 30 -8.74 -1.76 -1.51
CA ALA A 30 -7.70 -2.39 -2.34
C ALA A 30 -8.23 -2.77 -3.74
N ASP A 31 -9.55 -2.84 -3.94
CA ASP A 31 -10.15 -3.11 -5.25
C ASP A 31 -9.89 -2.02 -6.29
N VAL A 32 -9.52 -0.80 -5.88
CA VAL A 32 -9.16 0.27 -6.81
C VAL A 32 -7.72 0.16 -7.30
N LEU A 33 -6.91 -0.70 -6.67
CA LEU A 33 -5.54 -0.95 -7.11
C LEU A 33 -5.53 -1.73 -8.44
N PRO A 34 -4.53 -1.48 -9.31
CA PRO A 34 -4.19 -2.37 -10.40
C PRO A 34 -3.96 -3.80 -9.92
N GLN A 35 -4.19 -4.79 -10.80
CA GLN A 35 -4.07 -6.21 -10.43
C GLN A 35 -2.68 -6.57 -9.87
N GLU A 36 -1.62 -6.01 -10.45
CA GLU A 36 -0.23 -6.22 -9.97
C GLU A 36 -0.04 -5.69 -8.54
N ASP A 37 -0.61 -4.51 -8.25
CA ASP A 37 -0.53 -3.86 -6.96
C ASP A 37 -1.36 -4.58 -5.89
N ARG A 38 -2.48 -5.23 -6.26
CA ARG A 38 -3.23 -6.09 -5.33
C ARG A 38 -2.39 -7.29 -4.86
N LEU A 39 -1.66 -7.91 -5.79
CA LEU A 39 -0.78 -9.04 -5.46
C LEU A 39 0.41 -8.58 -4.60
N GLN A 40 0.96 -7.40 -4.90
CA GLN A 40 2.05 -6.82 -4.14
C GLN A 40 1.61 -6.42 -2.72
N PHE A 41 0.43 -5.79 -2.58
CA PHE A 41 -0.19 -5.52 -1.29
C PHE A 41 -0.33 -6.79 -0.45
N ALA A 42 -0.86 -7.87 -1.04
CA ALA A 42 -1.02 -9.13 -0.33
C ALA A 42 0.32 -9.70 0.18
N HIS A 43 1.35 -9.67 -0.66
CA HIS A 43 2.70 -10.10 -0.28
C HIS A 43 3.28 -9.24 0.86
N ASP A 44 3.15 -7.91 0.77
CA ASP A 44 3.72 -7.00 1.75
C ASP A 44 2.97 -7.05 3.08
N PHE A 45 1.64 -7.18 3.04
CA PHE A 45 0.82 -7.43 4.21
C PHE A 45 1.26 -8.70 4.94
N VAL A 46 1.42 -9.81 4.22
CA VAL A 46 1.88 -11.08 4.78
C VAL A 46 3.25 -10.90 5.43
N ARG A 47 4.20 -10.28 4.73
CA ARG A 47 5.55 -10.04 5.25
C ARG A 47 5.52 -9.19 6.53
N ALA A 48 4.79 -8.07 6.53
CA ALA A 48 4.66 -7.18 7.66
C ALA A 48 3.96 -7.84 8.85
N PHE A 49 2.94 -8.65 8.60
CA PHE A 49 2.26 -9.46 9.62
C PHE A 49 3.23 -10.46 10.28
N GLN A 50 4.01 -11.19 9.48
CA GLN A 50 4.97 -12.18 9.99
C GLN A 50 6.04 -11.52 10.89
N ALA A 51 6.60 -10.39 10.43
CA ALA A 51 7.57 -9.62 11.19
C ALA A 51 6.97 -9.06 12.48
N SER A 52 5.78 -8.48 12.40
CA SER A 52 5.06 -7.92 13.55
C SER A 52 4.73 -9.00 14.59
N ALA A 53 4.28 -10.18 14.14
CA ALA A 53 3.96 -11.31 15.00
C ALA A 53 5.21 -11.91 15.67
N GLU A 54 6.37 -11.86 15.03
CA GLU A 54 7.64 -12.31 15.64
C GLU A 54 8.17 -11.30 16.66
N LEU A 55 8.10 -10.02 16.33
CA LEU A 55 8.58 -8.94 17.19
C LEU A 55 7.61 -8.60 18.33
N GLY A 56 6.33 -8.98 18.22
CA GLY A 56 5.28 -8.59 19.16
C GLY A 56 4.86 -7.12 19.05
N HIS A 57 5.22 -6.45 17.96
CA HIS A 57 4.95 -5.03 17.70
C HIS A 57 4.27 -4.89 16.34
N TRP A 58 3.15 -4.17 16.27
CA TRP A 58 2.29 -4.12 15.07
C TRP A 58 2.47 -2.89 14.19
N SER A 59 3.34 -1.96 14.58
CA SER A 59 3.56 -0.69 13.86
C SER A 59 3.96 -0.89 12.39
N VAL A 60 4.73 -1.94 12.09
CA VAL A 60 5.13 -2.25 10.72
C VAL A 60 3.92 -2.63 9.87
N LEU A 61 3.02 -3.47 10.39
CA LEU A 61 1.78 -3.85 9.70
C LEU A 61 0.85 -2.65 9.50
N GLU A 62 0.66 -1.84 10.54
CA GLU A 62 -0.16 -0.62 10.49
C GLU A 62 0.36 0.37 9.44
N GLN A 63 1.68 0.56 9.39
CA GLN A 63 2.32 1.41 8.40
C GLN A 63 2.14 0.86 6.98
N THR A 64 2.37 -0.44 6.75
CA THR A 64 2.15 -1.07 5.45
C THR A 64 0.72 -0.86 4.94
N VAL A 65 -0.28 -1.08 5.79
CA VAL A 65 -1.70 -0.84 5.41
C VAL A 65 -1.96 0.63 5.08
N THR A 66 -1.36 1.56 5.84
CA THR A 66 -1.51 3.01 5.61
C THR A 66 -0.89 3.46 4.29
N GLU A 67 0.29 2.96 3.96
CA GLU A 67 1.00 3.27 2.71
C GLU A 67 0.21 2.75 1.51
N TRP A 68 -0.25 1.49 1.55
CA TRP A 68 -1.06 0.92 0.47
C TRP A 68 -2.41 1.61 0.29
N ARG A 69 -3.04 2.05 1.37
CA ARG A 69 -4.28 2.85 1.27
C ARG A 69 -4.02 4.19 0.61
N SER A 70 -2.86 4.81 0.83
CA SER A 70 -2.47 6.05 0.17
C SER A 70 -2.21 5.82 -1.32
N THR A 71 -1.55 4.72 -1.69
CA THR A 71 -1.41 4.28 -3.08
C THR A 71 -2.80 4.10 -3.73
N ALA A 72 -3.70 3.38 -3.08
CA ALA A 72 -5.07 3.18 -3.57
C ALA A 72 -5.82 4.50 -3.79
N ALA A 73 -5.65 5.49 -2.90
CA ALA A 73 -6.25 6.82 -3.07
C ALA A 73 -5.75 7.53 -4.35
N ILE A 74 -4.46 7.40 -4.69
CA ILE A 74 -3.89 7.95 -5.94
C ILE A 74 -4.50 7.26 -7.18
N HIS A 75 -4.78 5.95 -7.09
CA HIS A 75 -5.43 5.21 -8.18
C HIS A 75 -6.93 5.51 -8.31
N ALA A 76 -7.62 5.72 -7.18
CA ALA A 76 -9.05 6.05 -7.16
C ALA A 76 -9.34 7.47 -7.66
N ASP A 77 -8.41 8.41 -7.50
CA ASP A 77 -8.59 9.79 -7.94
C ASP A 77 -8.20 9.98 -9.42
N HIS A 78 -9.15 9.69 -10.32
CA HIS A 78 -9.03 9.96 -11.75
C HIS A 78 -8.78 11.45 -12.07
N ASP A 79 -9.26 12.38 -11.23
CA ASP A 79 -9.07 13.83 -11.41
C ASP A 79 -7.66 14.27 -11.01
N LEU A 80 -7.07 13.68 -9.97
CA LEU A 80 -5.66 13.88 -9.62
C LEU A 80 -4.74 13.30 -10.69
N ARG A 81 -5.04 12.11 -11.21
CA ARG A 81 -4.31 11.52 -12.35
C ARG A 81 -4.34 12.45 -13.57
N ALA A 82 -5.50 13.01 -13.91
CA ALA A 82 -5.65 13.96 -15.01
C ALA A 82 -4.92 15.30 -14.76
N LYS A 83 -4.89 15.81 -13.53
CA LYS A 83 -4.15 17.04 -13.15
C LYS A 83 -2.63 16.85 -13.15
N LEU A 84 -2.13 15.66 -12.79
CA LEU A 84 -0.69 15.36 -12.73
C LEU A 84 -0.10 14.91 -14.07
N THR A 85 -0.91 14.37 -14.99
CA THR A 85 -0.46 13.93 -16.33
C THR A 85 -0.91 14.85 -17.48
N GLY A 86 -1.70 15.88 -17.18
CA GLY A 86 -2.01 16.94 -18.14
C GLY A 86 -0.74 17.73 -18.52
N PRO A 87 -0.70 18.36 -19.71
CA PRO A 87 0.39 19.25 -20.07
C PRO A 87 0.56 20.31 -18.98
N LEU A 88 1.78 20.47 -18.47
CA LEU A 88 2.12 21.64 -17.66
C LEU A 88 1.85 22.86 -18.56
N GLY A 89 0.81 23.64 -18.23
CA GLY A 89 0.56 24.91 -18.90
C GLY A 89 1.79 25.79 -18.78
N ASP A 90 2.08 26.53 -19.87
CA ASP A 90 3.28 27.33 -20.08
C ASP A 90 3.83 28.06 -18.84
N ASP A 91 5.17 28.09 -18.79
CA ASP A 91 6.06 28.90 -17.95
C ASP A 91 5.50 29.31 -16.58
N PHE A 92 5.91 28.59 -15.53
CA PHE A 92 5.58 28.89 -14.12
C PHE A 92 6.23 30.19 -13.58
N GLY A 93 6.79 31.02 -14.47
CA GLY A 93 7.48 32.25 -14.15
C GLY A 93 8.94 32.02 -13.79
N GLU A 94 9.71 33.10 -13.88
CA GLU A 94 11.15 33.06 -13.64
C GLU A 94 11.45 32.74 -12.16
N VAL A 95 12.27 31.71 -11.93
CA VAL A 95 12.69 31.31 -10.58
C VAL A 95 13.55 32.43 -9.96
N PRO A 96 13.18 32.98 -8.79
CA PRO A 96 13.98 34.03 -8.15
C PRO A 96 15.39 33.53 -7.84
N ALA A 97 16.39 34.36 -8.11
CA ALA A 97 17.77 34.05 -7.74
C ALA A 97 17.87 33.84 -6.21
N PRO A 98 18.68 32.89 -5.73
CA PRO A 98 18.90 32.68 -4.31
C PRO A 98 19.34 33.99 -3.65
N VAL A 99 18.72 34.33 -2.51
CA VAL A 99 19.23 35.42 -1.67
C VAL A 99 20.40 34.87 -0.86
N ASP A 100 21.59 35.36 -1.15
CA ASP A 100 22.77 35.08 -0.32
C ASP A 100 22.57 35.73 1.07
N HIS A 101 22.63 34.92 2.12
CA HIS A 101 22.65 35.35 3.52
C HIS A 101 24.08 35.35 4.06
#